data_AF-A0A0F8XEQ0-F1
#
_entry.id   AF-A0A0F8XEQ0-F1
#
_cell.length_a   1.000
_cell.length_b   1.000
_cell.length_c   1.000
_cell.angle_alpha   90.00
_cell.angle_beta   90.00
_cell.angle_gamma   90.00
#
_symmetry.space_group_name_H-M   'P 1'
#
loop_
_entity.id
_entity.type
_entity.pdbx_description
1 polymer ?
#
loop_
_entity_poly.entity_id
_entity_poly.type
_entity_poly.pdbx_seq_one_letter_code
_entity_poly.pdbx_strand_id
1 'polypeptide(L)' 'GNTARKNNPATGLPITDDEYGQELDLVFKYKLFKNFGVVGGYSHYFVGDWIEDFRGGDDAGADWIWLQTTLKF' A
#
# COMPACT_ATOMS: atom_id res chain seq x y z
N GLY A 1 10.80 -24.55 13.26
CA GLY A 1 10.81 -23.13 12.85
C GLY A 1 10.97 -23.09 11.35
N ASN A 2 10.10 -22.38 10.64
CA ASN A 2 10.10 -22.36 9.18
C ASN A 2 11.26 -21.48 8.67
N THR A 3 12.23 -22.07 7.98
CA THR A 3 13.36 -21.36 7.36
C THR A 3 12.88 -20.65 6.10
N ALA A 4 12.41 -19.41 6.23
CA ALA A 4 12.26 -18.52 5.09
C ALA A 4 13.64 -18.34 4.43
N ARG A 5 13.68 -18.43 3.09
CA ARG A 5 14.92 -18.41 2.30
C ARG A 5 15.64 -17.08 2.52
N LYS A 6 16.87 -17.13 3.01
CA LYS A 6 17.70 -15.96 3.32
C LYS A 6 18.37 -15.31 2.11
N ASN A 7 18.17 -15.87 0.91
CA ASN A 7 18.83 -15.40 -0.31
C ASN A 7 17.79 -15.15 -1.41
N ASN A 8 17.94 -14.04 -2.13
CA ASN A 8 17.11 -13.70 -3.28
C ASN A 8 17.35 -14.73 -4.41
N PRO A 9 16.32 -15.41 -4.94
CA PRO A 9 16.48 -16.42 -6.00
C PRO A 9 16.86 -15.85 -7.38
N ALA A 10 16.70 -14.54 -7.61
CA ALA A 10 17.08 -13.86 -8.85
C ALA A 10 18.55 -13.40 -8.84
N THR A 11 19.05 -12.92 -7.70
CA THR A 11 20.39 -12.30 -7.60
C THR A 11 21.39 -13.12 -6.78
N GLY A 12 20.92 -14.09 -5.97
CA GLY A 12 21.74 -14.90 -5.08
C GLY A 12 22.27 -14.16 -3.84
N LEU A 13 21.92 -12.89 -3.68
CA LEU A 13 22.35 -12.05 -2.57
C LEU A 13 21.54 -12.32 -1.29
N PRO A 14 22.12 -12.14 -0.09
CA PRO A 14 21.39 -12.26 1.16
C PRO A 14 20.31 -11.17 1.25
N ILE A 15 19.08 -11.57 1.58
CA ILE A 15 17.99 -10.64 1.90
C ILE A 15 18.27 -10.13 3.31
N THR A 16 18.83 -8.92 3.42
CA THR A 16 19.22 -8.30 4.69
C THR A 16 18.19 -7.34 5.25
N ASP A 17 17.19 -6.98 4.44
CA ASP A 17 16.33 -5.84 4.73
C ASP A 17 14.92 -6.33 5.08
N ASP A 18 14.47 -5.94 6.29
CA ASP A 18 13.19 -6.35 6.88
C ASP A 18 12.03 -5.39 6.50
N GLU A 19 12.24 -4.50 5.53
CA GLU A 19 11.35 -3.38 5.21
C GLU A 19 10.37 -3.77 4.09
N TYR A 20 9.15 -4.16 4.48
CA TYR A 20 8.11 -4.68 3.57
C TYR A 20 7.50 -3.63 2.63
N GLY A 21 7.64 -2.34 2.94
CA GLY A 21 7.03 -1.22 2.20
C GLY A 21 6.43 -0.16 3.14
N GLN A 22 6.08 0.99 2.59
CA GLN A 22 5.45 2.10 3.32
C GLN A 22 4.13 2.49 2.64
N GLU A 23 3.16 3.03 3.39
CA GLU A 23 1.87 3.46 2.87
C GLU A 23 1.60 4.92 3.21
N LEU A 24 1.11 5.69 2.24
CA LEU A 24 0.56 7.03 2.45
C LEU A 24 -0.93 7.04 2.16
N ASP A 25 -1.72 7.33 3.19
CA ASP A 25 -3.18 7.46 3.10
C ASP A 25 -3.62 8.91 3.26
N LEU A 26 -4.35 9.42 2.27
CA LEU A 26 -5.02 10.72 2.32
C LEU A 26 -6.53 10.50 2.37
N VAL A 27 -7.15 10.87 3.49
CA VAL A 27 -8.60 10.72 3.70
C VAL A 27 -9.26 12.08 3.86
N PHE A 28 -10.31 12.33 3.09
CA PHE A 28 -11.17 13.49 3.23
C PHE A 28 -12.58 13.09 3.66
N LYS A 29 -13.16 13.86 4.58
CA LYS A 29 -14.52 13.65 5.08
C LYS A 29 -15.26 14.96 5.08
N TYR A 30 -16.39 14.99 4.40
CA TYR A 30 -17.23 16.18 4.32
C TYR A 30 -18.69 15.85 4.59
N LYS A 31 -19.35 16.70 5.38
CA LYS A 31 -20.77 16.56 5.71
C LYS A 31 -21.54 17.65 4.98
N LEU A 32 -22.14 17.30 3.85
CA LEU A 32 -22.91 18.21 2.99
C LEU A 32 -24.21 18.64 3.69
N PHE A 33 -24.93 17.69 4.28
CA PHE A 33 -26.19 17.95 4.98
C PHE A 33 -26.25 17.14 6.29
N LYS A 34 -27.20 17.45 7.19
CA LYS A 34 -27.42 16.64 8.41
C LYS A 34 -27.61 15.15 8.11
N ASN A 35 -28.18 14.86 6.95
CA ASN A 35 -28.56 13.53 6.47
C ASN A 35 -27.69 12.98 5.34
N PHE A 36 -26.68 13.75 4.87
CA PHE A 36 -25.83 13.35 3.76
C PHE A 36 -24.36 13.65 4.04
N GLY A 37 -23.54 12.61 4.05
CA GLY A 37 -22.09 12.68 4.21
C GLY A 37 -21.37 12.06 3.03
N VAL A 38 -20.19 12.57 2.73
CA VAL A 38 -19.25 11.99 1.78
C VAL A 38 -17.91 11.78 2.46
N VAL A 39 -17.31 10.63 2.24
CA VAL A 39 -15.96 10.28 2.66
C VAL A 39 -15.26 9.74 1.44
N GLY A 40 -14.02 10.12 1.21
CA GLY A 40 -13.21 9.47 0.19
C GLY A 40 -11.76 9.49 0.60
N GLY A 41 -10.96 8.79 -0.17
CA GLY A 41 -9.53 8.76 0.07
C GLY A 41 -8.75 8.34 -1.16
N TYR A 42 -7.47 8.65 -1.09
CA TYR A 42 -6.44 8.18 -1.99
C TYR A 42 -5.36 7.52 -1.13
N SER A 43 -4.88 6.38 -1.60
CA SER A 43 -3.84 5.62 -0.93
C SER A 43 -2.78 5.24 -1.94
N HIS A 44 -1.53 5.34 -1.52
CA HIS A 44 -0.37 4.93 -2.29
C HIS A 44 0.48 3.98 -1.46
N TYR A 45 0.73 2.79 -2.01
CA TYR A 45 1.65 1.81 -1.46
C TYR A 45 3.01 1.95 -2.11
N PHE A 46 4.00 2.34 -1.32
CA PHE A 46 5.41 2.28 -1.67
C PHE A 46 5.91 0.85 -1.43
N VAL A 47 6.32 0.22 -2.52
CA VAL A 47 6.91 -1.11 -2.52
C VAL A 47 8.29 -1.05 -1.85
N GLY A 48 8.53 -1.87 -0.83
CA GLY A 48 9.84 -1.97 -0.20
C GLY A 48 10.82 -2.83 -1.01
N ASP A 49 12.11 -2.67 -0.72
CA ASP A 49 13.27 -3.26 -1.41
C ASP A 49 13.12 -4.78 -1.65
N TRP A 50 12.39 -5.50 -0.80
CA TRP A 50 12.13 -6.94 -0.97
C TRP A 50 11.35 -7.29 -2.26
N ILE A 51 10.40 -6.46 -2.67
CA ILE A 51 9.63 -6.69 -3.91
C ILE A 51 10.38 -6.14 -5.13
N GLU A 52 11.17 -5.08 -4.98
CA GLU A 52 12.05 -4.55 -6.02
C GLU A 52 13.01 -5.64 -6.52
N ASP A 53 13.58 -6.39 -5.57
CA ASP A 53 14.53 -7.47 -5.82
C ASP A 53 13.89 -8.74 -6.41
N PHE A 54 12.57 -8.92 -6.23
CA PHE A 54 11.80 -10.05 -6.79
C PHE A 54 11.20 -9.73 -8.17
N ARG A 55 10.94 -8.44 -8.46
CA ARG A 55 10.35 -7.96 -9.73
C ARG A 55 11.37 -7.45 -10.74
N GLY A 56 12.66 -7.45 -10.39
CA GLY A 56 13.74 -7.08 -11.30
C GLY A 56 13.96 -5.57 -11.41
N GLY A 57 13.81 -4.84 -10.30
CA GLY A 57 14.01 -3.38 -10.24
C GLY A 57 12.79 -2.55 -10.67
N ASP A 58 11.59 -3.10 -10.52
CA ASP A 58 10.33 -2.41 -10.84
C ASP A 58 9.69 -1.86 -9.55
N ASP A 59 9.94 -0.58 -9.28
CA ASP A 59 9.45 0.19 -8.13
C ASP A 59 7.97 0.59 -8.25
N ALA A 60 7.19 -0.14 -9.05
CA ALA A 60 5.81 0.20 -9.35
C ALA A 60 4.92 0.06 -8.10
N GLY A 61 4.82 1.17 -7.35
CA GLY A 61 3.85 1.40 -6.29
C GLY A 61 2.41 1.10 -6.71
N ALA A 62 1.55 0.80 -5.74
CA ALA A 62 0.14 0.57 -6.00
C ALA A 62 -0.69 1.79 -5.56
N ASP A 63 -1.48 2.34 -6.48
CA ASP A 63 -2.37 3.47 -6.26
C ASP A 63 -3.83 3.05 -6.25
N TRP A 64 -4.61 3.54 -5.28
CA TRP A 64 -6.07 3.41 -5.34
C TRP A 64 -6.81 4.63 -4.80
N ILE A 65 -7.98 4.88 -5.39
CA ILE A 65 -8.90 5.95 -5.01
C ILE A 65 -10.24 5.31 -4.64
N TRP A 66 -10.88 5.82 -3.60
CA TRP A 66 -12.20 5.37 -3.18
C TRP A 66 -13.10 6.51 -2.74
N LEU A 67 -14.41 6.32 -2.91
CA LEU A 67 -15.44 7.28 -2.55
C LEU A 67 -16.63 6.55 -1.92
N GLN A 68 -17.09 7.05 -0.78
CA GLN A 68 -18.23 6.55 -0.03
C GLN A 68 -19.22 7.68 0.28
N THR A 69 -20.49 7.47 -0.03
CA THR A 69 -21.59 8.36 0.37
C THR A 69 -22.43 7.72 1.46
N THR A 70 -22.91 8.51 2.40
CA THR A 70 -23.77 8.07 3.51
C THR A 70 -25.05 8.88 3.53
N LEU A 71 -26.19 8.19 3.45
CA LEU A 71 -27.54 8.74 3.61
C LEU A 71 -28.11 8.28 4.96
N LYS A 72 -28.64 9.21 5.75
CA LYS A 72 -29.27 8.90 7.04
C LYS A 72 -30.75 9.28 7.01
N PHE A 73 -31.61 8.28 7.22
CA PHE A 73 -33.07 8.40 7.31
C PHE A 73 -33.52 8.56 8.76
#